data_AF-A0A7J5F819-F1
#
_entry.id   AF-A0A7J5F819-F1
#
_cell.length_a   1.000
_cell.length_b   1.000
_cell.length_c   1.000
_cell.angle_alpha   90.00
_cell.angle_beta   90.00
_cell.angle_gamma   90.00
#
_symmetry.space_group_name_H-M   'P 1'
#
loop_
_entity.id
_entity.type
_entity.pdbx_description
1 polymer ?
#
loop_
_entity_poly.entity_id
_entity_poly.type
_entity_poly.pdbx_seq_one_letter_code
_entity_poly.pdbx_strand_id
1 'polypeptide(L)'
;MSDLLRRMTIFLLAVLPLAAQPLDDEPLATVGDITITRREFLSRYELTPSLRQSRDASDRSKADFLLSLIGEKLLAQRAKQTGLGDDPAVESAVRAVERMLVRDELYRREISQRVMLSDAETDAAMRLARNELKVYFLYARTKVGAGVLMERIRNGRALESFRFGDDARGEFAGPDSAMARWGDTDERMEK
;
A
#
# COMPACT_ATOMS: atom_id res chain seq x y z
N MET A 1 20.68 -55.44 36.70
CA MET A 1 20.25 -54.02 36.83
C MET A 1 20.25 -53.44 35.43
N SER A 2 19.23 -53.79 34.64
CA SER A 2 17.90 -53.15 34.60
C SER A 2 17.92 -51.91 33.72
N ASP A 3 17.47 -52.12 32.48
CA ASP A 3 16.57 -51.27 31.72
C ASP A 3 16.23 -49.91 32.36
N LEU A 4 17.02 -48.89 32.05
CA LEU A 4 16.68 -47.46 32.18
C LEU A 4 17.85 -46.71 31.53
N LEU A 5 17.89 -46.41 30.23
CA LEU A 5 17.12 -45.38 29.56
C LEU A 5 17.17 -45.67 28.06
N ARG A 6 16.50 -46.75 27.66
CA ARG A 6 16.12 -47.02 26.27
C ARG A 6 14.94 -46.11 25.96
N ARG A 7 15.16 -45.08 25.13
CA ARG A 7 14.19 -44.27 24.32
C ARG A 7 14.51 -42.76 24.39
N MET A 8 15.60 -42.35 23.75
CA MET A 8 15.67 -41.00 23.19
C MET A 8 14.98 -41.05 21.83
N THR A 9 13.66 -40.85 21.84
CA THR A 9 12.87 -40.72 20.62
C THR A 9 13.21 -39.36 20.01
N ILE A 10 14.14 -39.34 19.07
CA ILE A 10 14.42 -38.17 18.24
C ILE A 10 13.18 -37.95 17.37
N PHE A 11 12.39 -36.92 17.68
CA PHE A 11 11.36 -36.41 16.79
C PHE A 11 12.10 -35.73 15.64
N LEU A 12 12.36 -36.48 14.57
CA LEU A 12 12.83 -35.93 13.30
C LEU A 12 11.69 -35.09 12.76
N LEU A 13 11.70 -33.79 13.08
CA LEU A 13 10.82 -32.80 12.47
C LEU A 13 11.21 -32.74 11.00
N ALA A 14 10.53 -33.54 10.18
CA ALA A 14 10.65 -33.49 8.74
C ALA A 14 10.24 -32.07 8.33
N VAL A 15 11.24 -31.24 8.02
CA VAL A 15 11.06 -30.02 7.24
C VAL A 15 10.64 -30.51 5.86
N LEU A 16 9.34 -30.79 5.72
CA LEU A 16 8.72 -30.91 4.42
C LEU A 16 8.98 -29.56 3.75
N PRO A 17 9.74 -29.50 2.64
CA PRO A 17 9.76 -28.29 1.85
C PRO A 17 8.29 -28.06 1.50
N LEU A 18 7.76 -26.91 1.95
CA LEU A 18 6.50 -26.39 1.47
C LEU A 18 6.74 -26.01 0.01
N ALA A 19 6.88 -27.02 -0.85
CA ALA A 19 6.81 -26.85 -2.27
C ALA A 19 5.37 -26.42 -2.50
N ALA A 20 5.17 -25.12 -2.69
CA ALA A 20 3.97 -24.63 -3.33
C ALA A 20 3.83 -25.46 -4.60
N GLN A 21 2.88 -26.41 -4.61
CA GLN A 21 2.65 -27.21 -5.80
C GLN A 21 2.34 -26.21 -6.91
N PRO A 22 3.06 -26.25 -8.03
CA PRO A 22 2.76 -25.34 -9.13
C PRO A 22 1.28 -25.53 -9.45
N LEU A 23 0.53 -24.43 -9.39
CA LEU A 23 -0.88 -24.43 -9.78
C LEU A 23 -0.97 -25.03 -11.17
N ASP A 24 -1.58 -26.20 -11.26
CA ASP A 24 -1.62 -26.97 -12.49
C ASP A 24 -2.38 -26.18 -13.56
N ASP A 25 -1.94 -26.29 -14.81
CA ASP A 25 -2.56 -25.59 -15.96
C ASP A 25 -3.79 -26.34 -16.49
N GLU A 26 -4.50 -27.02 -15.58
CA GLU A 26 -5.71 -27.77 -15.90
C GLU A 26 -6.73 -26.86 -16.61
N PRO A 27 -7.19 -27.23 -17.81
CA PRO A 27 -8.23 -26.48 -18.53
C PRO A 27 -9.55 -26.51 -17.74
N LEU A 28 -10.11 -25.34 -17.43
CA LEU A 28 -11.42 -25.22 -16.80
C LEU A 28 -12.53 -24.90 -17.79
N ALA A 29 -12.22 -24.13 -18.83
CA ALA A 29 -13.16 -23.76 -19.88
C ALA A 29 -12.42 -23.35 -21.16
N THR A 30 -13.13 -23.38 -22.28
CA THR A 30 -12.64 -22.92 -23.60
C THR A 30 -13.61 -21.93 -24.22
N VAL A 31 -13.08 -20.85 -24.78
CA VAL A 31 -13.83 -19.77 -25.45
C VAL A 31 -13.25 -19.58 -26.84
N GLY A 32 -13.80 -20.29 -27.83
CA GLY A 32 -13.16 -20.45 -29.14
C GLY A 32 -11.77 -21.08 -28.95
N ASP A 33 -10.73 -20.40 -29.43
CA ASP A 33 -9.34 -20.87 -29.32
C ASP A 33 -8.64 -20.48 -27.99
N ILE A 34 -9.34 -19.81 -27.07
CA ILE A 34 -8.77 -19.37 -25.79
C ILE A 34 -9.14 -20.38 -24.70
N THR A 35 -8.13 -20.94 -24.02
CA THR A 35 -8.33 -21.80 -22.85
C THR A 35 -8.19 -20.97 -21.57
N ILE A 36 -9.15 -21.13 -20.67
CA ILE A 36 -9.09 -20.61 -19.29
C ILE A 36 -8.55 -21.73 -18.41
N THR A 37 -7.40 -21.53 -17.77
CA THR A 37 -6.78 -22.53 -16.89
C THR A 37 -7.15 -22.32 -15.43
N ARG A 38 -6.97 -23.36 -14.61
CA ARG A 38 -7.15 -23.31 -13.15
C ARG A 38 -6.30 -22.22 -12.51
N ARG A 39 -5.06 -22.04 -12.96
CA ARG A 39 -4.16 -21.01 -12.45
C ARG A 39 -4.69 -19.60 -12.73
N GLU A 40 -5.12 -19.32 -13.95
CA GLU A 40 -5.71 -18.02 -14.30
C GLU A 40 -6.95 -17.75 -13.44
N PHE A 41 -7.86 -18.72 -13.36
CA PHE A 41 -9.07 -18.59 -12.57
C PHE A 41 -8.75 -18.27 -11.10
N LEU A 42 -7.86 -19.04 -10.46
CA LEU A 42 -7.57 -18.86 -9.05
C LEU A 42 -6.89 -17.53 -8.78
N SER A 43 -5.85 -17.20 -9.57
CA SER A 43 -5.14 -15.92 -9.43
C SER A 43 -6.09 -14.74 -9.56
N ARG A 44 -6.99 -14.75 -10.55
CA ARG A 44 -7.93 -13.65 -10.73
C ARG A 44 -9.05 -13.64 -9.69
N TYR A 45 -9.55 -14.80 -9.27
CA TYR A 45 -10.59 -14.92 -8.26
C TYR A 45 -10.13 -14.39 -6.90
N GLU A 46 -8.91 -14.73 -6.49
CA GLU A 46 -8.34 -14.30 -5.22
C GLU A 46 -7.99 -12.80 -5.21
N LEU A 47 -7.53 -12.26 -6.35
CA LEU A 47 -7.18 -10.85 -6.48
C LEU A 47 -8.38 -9.94 -6.77
N THR A 48 -9.55 -10.50 -7.07
CA THR A 48 -10.77 -9.72 -7.28
C THR A 48 -11.43 -9.42 -5.93
N PRO A 49 -11.52 -8.15 -5.50
CA PRO A 49 -12.24 -7.80 -4.28
C PRO A 49 -13.71 -8.14 -4.48
N SER A 50 -14.25 -9.06 -3.68
CA SER A 50 -15.68 -9.36 -3.70
C SER A 50 -16.29 -9.09 -2.33
N LEU A 51 -17.43 -8.38 -2.30
CA LEU A 51 -18.22 -8.14 -1.09
C LEU A 51 -18.75 -9.44 -0.44
N ARG A 52 -18.58 -10.59 -1.10
CA ARG A 52 -19.08 -11.90 -0.73
C ARG A 52 -17.99 -12.97 -0.58
N GLN A 53 -16.71 -12.59 -0.50
CA GLN A 53 -15.60 -13.46 -0.07
C GLN A 53 -15.70 -13.75 1.44
N SER A 54 -16.88 -14.22 1.87
CA SER A 54 -17.02 -15.00 3.08
C SER A 54 -16.18 -16.27 2.91
N ARG A 55 -15.59 -16.75 4.00
CA ARG A 55 -14.77 -17.98 4.05
C ARG A 55 -15.47 -19.21 3.43
N ASP A 56 -16.80 -19.16 3.27
CA ASP A 56 -17.56 -20.07 2.43
C ASP A 56 -17.76 -19.49 1.02
N ALA A 57 -16.71 -19.56 0.19
CA ALA A 57 -16.82 -19.34 -1.24
C ALA A 57 -17.68 -20.46 -1.84
N SER A 58 -19.01 -20.25 -1.85
CA SER A 58 -19.94 -21.22 -2.42
C SER A 58 -19.55 -21.56 -3.86
N ASP A 59 -19.73 -22.81 -4.28
CA ASP A 59 -19.45 -23.24 -5.65
C ASP A 59 -20.16 -22.36 -6.68
N ARG A 60 -21.31 -21.78 -6.31
CA ARG A 60 -22.02 -20.78 -7.09
C ARG A 60 -21.19 -19.51 -7.36
N SER A 61 -20.50 -18.95 -6.35
CA SER A 61 -19.66 -17.76 -6.54
C SER A 61 -18.50 -18.03 -7.50
N LYS A 62 -17.90 -19.23 -7.42
CA LYS A 62 -16.83 -19.64 -8.34
C LYS A 62 -17.37 -19.81 -9.75
N ALA A 63 -18.55 -20.41 -9.91
CA ALA A 63 -19.22 -20.54 -11.19
C ALA A 63 -19.59 -19.18 -11.81
N ASP A 64 -20.16 -18.26 -11.01
CA ASP A 64 -20.52 -16.91 -11.45
C ASP A 64 -19.26 -16.11 -11.89
N PHE A 65 -18.15 -16.27 -11.16
CA PHE A 65 -16.88 -15.67 -11.55
C PHE A 65 -16.32 -16.30 -12.84
N LEU A 66 -16.38 -17.62 -12.99
CA LEU A 66 -15.95 -18.30 -14.21
C LEU A 66 -16.76 -17.83 -15.43
N LEU A 67 -18.07 -17.66 -15.29
CA LEU A 67 -18.93 -17.12 -16.33
C LEU A 67 -18.57 -15.68 -16.70
N SER A 68 -18.22 -14.86 -15.70
CA SER A 68 -17.74 -13.49 -15.92
C SER A 68 -16.42 -13.49 -16.70
N LEU A 69 -15.49 -14.38 -16.35
CA LEU A 69 -14.22 -14.56 -17.06
C LEU A 69 -14.43 -15.02 -18.51
N ILE A 70 -15.36 -15.95 -18.75
CA ILE A 70 -15.77 -16.36 -20.11
C ILE A 70 -16.33 -15.17 -20.90
N GLY A 71 -17.20 -14.38 -20.28
CA GLY A 71 -17.77 -13.17 -20.87
C GLY A 71 -16.69 -12.15 -21.28
N GLU A 72 -15.70 -11.92 -20.42
CA GLU A 72 -14.54 -11.07 -20.74
C GLU A 72 -13.78 -11.56 -21.97
N LYS A 73 -13.52 -12.88 -22.08
CA LYS A 73 -12.83 -13.44 -23.25
C LYS A 73 -13.63 -13.25 -24.53
N LEU A 74 -14.94 -13.48 -24.49
CA LEU A 74 -15.85 -13.26 -25.63
C LEU A 74 -15.83 -11.79 -26.08
N LEU A 75 -15.92 -10.86 -25.14
CA LEU A 75 -15.85 -9.42 -25.42
C LEU A 75 -14.51 -9.03 -26.02
N ALA A 76 -13.40 -9.54 -25.48
CA ALA A 76 -12.06 -9.28 -26.01
C ALA A 76 -11.89 -9.83 -27.43
N GLN A 77 -12.40 -11.03 -27.72
CA GLN A 77 -12.40 -11.60 -29.08
C GLN A 77 -13.22 -10.73 -30.04
N ARG A 78 -14.42 -10.31 -29.63
CA ARG A 78 -15.28 -9.45 -30.46
C ARG A 78 -14.62 -8.10 -30.73
N ALA A 79 -14.00 -7.49 -29.72
CA ALA A 79 -13.28 -6.22 -29.84
C ALA A 79 -12.13 -6.31 -30.87
N LYS A 80 -11.38 -7.43 -30.86
CA LYS A 80 -10.36 -7.68 -31.89
C LYS A 80 -10.97 -7.81 -33.28
N GLN A 81 -12.06 -8.56 -33.43
CA GLN A 81 -12.74 -8.75 -34.72
C GLN A 81 -13.34 -7.46 -35.29
N THR A 82 -13.75 -6.51 -34.44
CA THR A 82 -14.29 -5.21 -34.88
C THR A 82 -13.22 -4.15 -35.10
N GLY A 83 -11.94 -4.44 -34.84
CA GLY A 83 -10.88 -3.42 -34.84
C GLY A 83 -11.02 -2.40 -33.70
N LEU A 84 -11.79 -2.71 -32.65
CA LEU A 84 -11.96 -1.80 -31.49
C LEU A 84 -10.64 -1.62 -30.72
N GLY A 85 -9.73 -2.60 -30.80
CA GLY A 85 -8.38 -2.47 -30.24
C GLY A 85 -7.54 -1.38 -30.89
N ASP A 86 -7.85 -1.01 -32.14
CA ASP A 86 -7.15 0.02 -32.91
C ASP A 86 -7.80 1.41 -32.75
N ASP A 87 -8.90 1.50 -31.99
CA ASP A 87 -9.53 2.77 -31.66
C ASP A 87 -8.55 3.63 -30.84
N PRO A 88 -8.30 4.90 -31.23
CA PRO A 88 -7.33 5.75 -30.54
C PRO A 88 -7.61 5.95 -29.05
N ALA A 89 -8.88 5.95 -28.63
CA ALA A 89 -9.24 6.08 -27.23
C ALA A 89 -8.91 4.80 -26.44
N VAL A 90 -9.16 3.63 -27.01
CA VAL A 90 -8.80 2.34 -26.41
C VAL A 90 -7.28 2.20 -26.32
N GLU A 91 -6.58 2.49 -27.40
CA GLU A 91 -5.12 2.42 -27.46
C GLU A 91 -4.47 3.39 -26.45
N SER A 92 -5.02 4.60 -26.30
CA SER A 92 -4.61 5.57 -25.29
C SER A 92 -4.81 5.04 -23.87
N ALA A 93 -5.97 4.43 -23.58
CA ALA A 93 -6.27 3.85 -22.29
C ALA A 93 -5.32 2.69 -21.94
N VAL A 94 -5.07 1.78 -22.90
CA VAL A 94 -4.11 0.67 -22.73
C VAL A 94 -2.71 1.21 -22.42
N ARG A 95 -2.22 2.18 -23.20
CA ARG A 95 -0.92 2.82 -22.95
C ARG A 95 -0.83 3.54 -21.61
N ALA A 96 -1.93 4.08 -21.10
CA ALA A 96 -1.95 4.70 -19.78
C ALA A 96 -1.73 3.65 -18.67
N VAL A 97 -2.43 2.51 -18.75
CA VAL A 97 -2.26 1.39 -17.81
C VAL A 97 -0.85 0.81 -17.92
N GLU A 98 -0.35 0.58 -19.14
CA GLU A 98 1.01 0.06 -19.36
C GLU A 98 2.07 0.96 -18.73
N ARG A 99 2.03 2.27 -18.98
CA ARG A 99 2.98 3.23 -18.40
C ARG A 99 2.94 3.23 -16.87
N MET A 100 1.75 3.09 -16.28
CA MET A 100 1.60 2.98 -14.82
C MET A 100 2.31 1.72 -14.30
N LEU A 101 2.03 0.55 -14.90
CA LEU A 101 2.62 -0.72 -14.48
C LEU A 101 4.16 -0.74 -14.64
N VAL A 102 4.66 -0.21 -15.75
CA VAL A 102 6.11 -0.11 -16.02
C VAL A 102 6.80 0.81 -15.01
N ARG A 103 6.20 1.97 -14.70
CA ARG A 103 6.73 2.89 -13.70
C ARG A 103 6.79 2.24 -12.32
N ASP A 104 5.74 1.53 -11.93
CA ASP A 104 5.64 0.90 -10.62
C ASP A 104 6.65 -0.26 -10.49
N GLU A 105 6.85 -1.04 -11.56
CA GLU A 105 7.90 -2.07 -11.63
C GLU A 105 9.30 -1.46 -11.54
N LEU A 106 9.55 -0.37 -12.28
CA LEU A 106 10.83 0.33 -12.26
C LEU A 106 11.15 0.87 -10.86
N TYR A 107 10.17 1.53 -10.21
CA TYR A 107 10.31 2.00 -8.83
C TYR A 107 10.63 0.85 -7.87
N ARG A 108 9.93 -0.28 -8.02
CA ARG A 108 10.17 -1.43 -7.15
C ARG A 108 11.59 -1.97 -7.27
N ARG A 109 12.08 -2.17 -8.50
CA ARG A 109 13.41 -2.74 -8.78
C ARG A 109 14.54 -1.80 -8.43
N GLU A 110 14.42 -0.54 -8.82
CA GLU A 110 15.52 0.41 -8.74
C GLU A 110 15.59 1.14 -7.40
N ILE A 111 14.47 1.27 -6.70
CA ILE A 111 14.37 2.02 -5.45
C ILE A 111 13.97 1.07 -4.31
N SER A 112 12.72 0.59 -4.29
CA SER A 112 12.16 -0.12 -3.13
C SER A 112 12.99 -1.34 -2.69
N GLN A 113 13.42 -2.20 -3.63
CA GLN A 113 14.20 -3.40 -3.32
C GLN A 113 15.67 -3.12 -2.96
N ARG A 114 16.17 -1.92 -3.24
CA ARG A 114 17.54 -1.51 -2.90
C ARG A 114 17.65 -0.82 -1.55
N VAL A 115 16.52 -0.35 -1.00
CA VAL A 115 16.50 0.20 0.35
C VAL A 115 16.75 -0.94 1.34
N MET A 116 17.88 -0.86 2.04
CA MET A 116 18.22 -1.75 3.14
C MET A 116 17.99 -0.99 4.44
N LEU A 117 17.01 -1.42 5.22
CA LEU A 117 16.77 -0.90 6.56
C LEU A 117 17.44 -1.82 7.57
N SER A 118 18.22 -1.26 8.48
CA SER A 118 18.72 -2.05 9.61
C SER A 118 17.62 -2.22 10.68
N ASP A 119 17.71 -3.30 11.45
CA ASP A 119 16.83 -3.52 12.60
C ASP A 119 16.95 -2.36 13.59
N ALA A 120 18.14 -1.79 13.77
CA ALA A 120 18.39 -0.66 14.67
C ALA A 120 17.66 0.62 14.23
N GLU A 121 17.66 0.93 12.93
CA GLU A 121 16.90 2.06 12.37
C GLU A 121 15.40 1.85 12.50
N THR A 122 14.93 0.63 12.21
CA THR A 122 13.52 0.25 12.34
C THR A 122 13.06 0.40 13.80
N ASP A 123 13.84 -0.11 14.75
CA ASP A 123 13.56 -0.01 16.17
C ASP A 123 13.55 1.45 16.66
N ALA A 124 14.48 2.27 16.17
CA ALA A 124 14.53 3.69 16.50
C ALA A 124 13.30 4.43 15.98
N ALA A 125 12.94 4.22 14.72
CA ALA A 125 11.73 4.77 14.11
C ALA A 125 10.47 4.33 14.86
N MET A 126 10.35 3.04 15.22
CA MET A 126 9.24 2.53 16.00
C MET A 126 9.16 3.12 17.42
N ARG A 127 10.29 3.46 18.05
CA ARG A 127 10.30 4.17 19.34
C ARG A 127 9.75 5.58 19.20
N LEU A 128 10.21 6.33 18.19
CA LEU A 128 9.78 7.71 17.94
C LEU A 128 8.29 7.77 17.59
N ALA A 129 7.84 6.85 16.72
CA ALA A 129 6.44 6.76 16.34
C ALA A 129 5.52 6.38 17.50
N ARG A 130 5.99 5.91 18.67
CA ARG A 130 5.06 5.65 19.79
C ARG A 130 4.57 6.91 20.49
N ASN A 131 5.24 8.03 20.29
CA ASN A 131 4.90 9.28 20.97
C ASN A 131 4.01 10.13 20.08
N GLU A 132 2.84 10.48 20.58
CA GLU A 132 1.98 11.50 20.00
C GLU A 132 2.24 12.81 20.76
N LEU A 133 2.62 13.86 20.03
CA LEU A 133 2.94 15.16 20.59
C LEU A 133 1.85 16.15 20.21
N LYS A 134 1.32 16.87 21.19
CA LYS A 134 0.51 18.05 20.92
C LYS A 134 1.45 19.23 20.64
N VAL A 135 1.54 19.62 19.38
CA VAL A 135 2.42 20.71 18.94
C VAL A 135 1.59 21.97 18.77
N TYR A 136 2.07 23.07 19.36
CA TYR A 136 1.54 24.40 19.15
C TYR A 136 2.42 25.13 18.15
N PHE A 137 1.82 25.80 17.17
CA PHE A 137 2.57 26.51 16.14
C PHE A 137 1.98 27.89 15.84
N LEU A 138 2.86 28.77 15.37
CA LEU A 138 2.53 30.08 14.87
C LEU A 138 2.97 30.19 13.42
N TYR A 139 2.14 30.80 12.59
CA TYR A 139 2.45 31.06 11.21
C TYR A 139 2.75 32.53 10.97
N ALA A 140 3.79 32.80 10.19
CA ALA A 140 4.09 34.11 9.65
C ALA A 140 4.31 33.99 8.14
N ARG A 141 3.70 34.90 7.38
CA ARG A 141 3.79 34.91 5.91
C ARG A 141 5.20 35.26 5.42
N THR A 142 5.98 36.01 6.21
CA THR A 142 7.31 36.48 5.85
C THR A 142 8.36 36.02 6.87
N LYS A 143 9.60 35.82 6.41
CA LYS A 143 10.73 35.52 7.29
C LYS A 143 10.97 36.63 8.32
N VAL A 144 10.75 37.88 7.93
CA VAL A 144 10.86 39.05 8.82
C VAL A 144 9.81 38.95 9.93
N GLY A 145 8.55 38.69 9.59
CA GLY A 145 7.47 38.46 10.55
C GLY A 145 7.77 37.27 11.49
N ALA A 146 8.28 36.15 10.95
CA ALA A 146 8.68 35.00 11.76
C ALA A 146 9.78 35.38 12.77
N GLY A 147 10.74 36.21 12.36
CA GLY A 147 11.78 36.75 13.26
C GLY A 147 11.19 37.58 14.39
N VAL A 148 10.21 38.44 14.09
CA VAL A 148 9.51 39.24 15.11
C VAL A 148 8.78 38.35 16.12
N LEU A 149 8.11 37.29 15.66
CA LEU A 149 7.45 36.33 16.55
C LEU A 149 8.45 35.60 17.44
N MET A 150 9.57 35.13 16.86
CA MET A 150 10.62 34.42 17.59
C MET A 150 11.22 35.29 18.70
N GLU A 151 11.51 36.57 18.42
CA GLU A 151 12.02 37.50 19.43
C GLU A 151 11.00 37.73 20.56
N ARG A 152 9.70 37.81 20.25
CA ARG A 152 8.65 37.93 21.29
C ARG A 152 8.59 36.70 22.20
N ILE A 153 8.72 35.51 21.64
CA ILE A 153 8.75 34.25 22.42
C ILE A 153 9.99 34.20 23.30
N ARG A 154 11.17 34.51 22.75
CA ARG A 154 12.44 34.53 23.49
C ARG A 154 12.44 35.51 24.66
N ASN A 155 11.75 36.63 24.51
CA ASN A 155 11.55 37.61 25.57
C ASN A 155 10.51 37.20 26.63
N GLY A 156 10.14 35.91 26.68
CA GLY A 156 9.33 35.32 27.75
C GLY A 156 7.82 35.38 27.52
N ARG A 157 7.36 35.78 26.33
CA ARG A 157 5.92 35.72 26.01
C ARG A 157 5.51 34.28 25.72
N ALA A 158 4.57 33.76 26.51
CA ALA A 158 4.00 32.43 26.31
C ALA A 158 3.30 32.32 24.94
N LEU A 159 3.45 31.17 24.26
CA LEU A 159 2.97 30.93 22.90
C LEU A 159 1.43 31.00 22.82
N GLU A 160 0.75 30.57 23.88
CA GLU A 160 -0.70 30.54 24.02
C GLU A 160 -1.28 31.95 24.26
N SER A 161 -0.44 32.90 24.64
CA SER A 161 -0.84 34.29 24.90
C SER A 161 -0.93 35.15 23.64
N PHE A 162 -0.53 34.62 22.49
CA PHE A 162 -0.67 35.32 21.23
C PHE A 162 -2.16 35.31 20.83
N ARG A 163 -2.70 36.49 20.49
CA ARG A 163 -4.04 36.67 19.96
C ARG A 163 -3.91 37.48 18.68
N PHE A 164 -4.24 36.92 17.53
CA PHE A 164 -4.03 37.54 16.21
C PHE A 164 -5.32 38.12 15.63
N GLY A 165 -6.19 38.65 16.49
CA GLY A 165 -7.36 39.42 16.06
C GLY A 165 -7.04 40.82 15.53
N ASP A 166 -5.82 41.32 15.76
CA ASP A 166 -5.42 42.71 15.44
C ASP A 166 -4.43 42.84 14.28
N ASP A 167 -4.27 41.79 13.46
CA ASP A 167 -3.43 41.89 12.27
C ASP A 167 -4.18 42.56 11.12
N ALA A 168 -4.04 43.89 11.02
CA ALA A 168 -4.61 44.67 9.93
C ALA A 168 -4.14 44.25 8.52
N ARG A 169 -3.14 43.36 8.38
CA ARG A 169 -2.54 42.92 7.11
C ARG A 169 -2.56 41.41 6.86
N GLY A 170 -3.03 40.60 7.81
CA GLY A 170 -3.03 39.12 7.70
C GLY A 170 -1.63 38.51 7.49
N GLU A 171 -0.62 39.11 8.11
CA GLU A 171 0.78 38.66 8.16
C GLU A 171 1.00 37.46 9.10
N PHE A 172 0.14 37.25 10.10
CA PHE A 172 0.25 36.20 11.12
C PHE A 172 -1.04 35.38 11.29
N ALA A 173 -0.90 34.11 11.68
CA ALA A 173 -2.02 33.24 12.07
C ALA A 173 -1.64 32.33 13.25
N GLY A 174 -2.63 31.95 14.06
CA GLY A 174 -2.49 31.08 15.23
C GLY A 174 -2.97 31.74 16.53
N PRO A 175 -2.50 31.30 17.71
CA PRO A 175 -1.90 29.98 17.93
C PRO A 175 -2.91 28.89 17.59
N ASP A 176 -2.43 27.88 16.89
CA ASP A 176 -3.17 26.65 16.61
C ASP A 176 -2.37 25.46 17.16
N SER A 177 -3.03 24.31 17.29
CA SER A 177 -2.39 23.09 17.75
C SER A 177 -2.84 21.89 16.94
N ALA A 178 -1.89 21.01 16.63
CA ALA A 178 -2.16 19.73 16.00
C ALA A 178 -1.56 18.61 16.85
N MET A 179 -2.20 17.44 16.81
CA MET A 179 -1.52 16.22 17.21
C MET A 179 -0.57 15.82 16.09
N ALA A 180 0.67 15.54 16.45
CA ALA A 180 1.73 15.15 15.54
C ALA A 180 2.36 13.85 16.02
N ARG A 181 2.65 12.99 15.06
CA ARG A 181 3.39 11.75 15.25
C ARG A 181 4.58 11.78 14.32
N TRP A 182 5.69 11.23 14.77
CA TRP A 182 6.86 11.04 13.91
C TRP A 182 6.50 10.16 12.70
N GLY A 183 6.76 10.65 11.49
CA GLY A 183 6.38 10.04 10.20
C GLY A 183 5.11 10.63 9.56
N ASP A 184 4.29 11.36 10.33
CA ASP A 184 3.06 12.01 9.82
C ASP A 184 3.27 13.51 9.53
N THR A 185 4.44 14.06 9.88
CA THR A 185 4.78 15.48 9.69
C THR A 185 5.86 15.67 8.64
N ASP A 186 6.06 16.93 8.20
CA ASP A 186 7.20 17.26 7.34
C ASP A 186 8.50 16.92 8.07
N GLU A 187 9.38 16.14 7.45
CA GLU A 187 10.65 15.66 8.02
C GLU A 187 11.50 16.80 8.62
N ARG A 188 11.36 18.02 8.11
CA ARG A 188 12.06 19.21 8.62
C ARG A 188 11.61 19.63 10.02
N MET A 189 10.43 19.19 10.46
CA MET A 189 9.85 19.44 11.78
C MET A 189 10.11 18.32 12.78
N GLU A 190 10.71 17.21 12.34
CA GLU A 190 10.90 15.98 13.14
C GLU A 190 12.28 15.88 13.82
N LYS A 191 13.05 16.98 13.82
CA LYS A 191 14.43 17.06 14.33
C LYS A 191 14.52 17.62 15.75
#